data_AF-A0A2T1KT04-F1
#
_entry.id   AF-A0A2T1KT04-F1
#
_cell.length_a   1.000
_cell.length_b   1.000
_cell.length_c   1.000
_cell.angle_alpha   90.00
_cell.angle_beta   90.00
_cell.angle_gamma   90.00
#
_symmetry.space_group_name_H-M   'P 1'
#
loop_
_entity.id
_entity.type
_entity.pdbx_description
1 polymer ?
#
loop_
_entity_poly.entity_id
_entity_poly.type
_entity_poly.pdbx_seq_one_letter_code
_entity_poly.pdbx_strand_id
1 'polypeptide(L)'
;MPLTPLHFGVLAPVNHFLPGKVSLVSFTLINLWMDGNAILYYGFGLSRPELHGPITHSLLASLILASILAAIGFRSRKWVIGAYLGGVTHVFLDMLVHSEMQPMFRLFVRINDRFDWANGEVGNRPSPAKAGGILWRFKGLKIGDV
;
A
#
# COMPACT_ATOMS: atom_id res chain seq x y z
N MET A 1 -3.15 6.91 0.73
CA MET A 1 -3.99 7.16 -0.49
C MET A 1 -4.86 5.93 -0.75
N PRO A 2 -6.02 5.98 -1.43
CA PRO A 2 -6.78 4.76 -1.73
C PRO A 2 -6.02 4.02 -2.84
N LEU A 3 -5.15 3.09 -2.42
CA LEU A 3 -4.29 2.31 -3.30
C LEU A 3 -4.88 0.97 -3.66
N THR A 4 -6.16 0.75 -3.33
CA THR A 4 -6.96 -0.43 -3.68
C THR A 4 -6.63 -1.00 -5.07
N PRO A 5 -6.50 -0.20 -6.15
CA PRO A 5 -6.12 -0.72 -7.47
C PRO A 5 -4.73 -1.40 -7.51
N LEU A 6 -3.74 -0.84 -6.80
CA LEU A 6 -2.38 -1.38 -6.72
C LEU A 6 -2.36 -2.70 -5.94
N HIS A 7 -3.11 -2.80 -4.84
CA HIS A 7 -3.16 -4.03 -4.04
C HIS A 7 -3.77 -5.21 -4.80
N PHE A 8 -4.77 -4.95 -5.67
CA PHE A 8 -5.30 -5.95 -6.59
C PHE A 8 -4.31 -6.38 -7.67
N GLY A 9 -3.29 -5.58 -7.96
CA GLY A 9 -2.21 -5.95 -8.89
C GLY A 9 -1.50 -7.24 -8.50
N VAL A 10 -1.43 -7.56 -7.20
CA VAL A 10 -0.82 -8.80 -6.69
C VAL A 10 -1.64 -10.05 -7.07
N LEU A 11 -2.94 -9.91 -7.34
CA LEU A 11 -3.77 -11.03 -7.76
C LEU A 11 -3.38 -11.57 -9.13
N ALA A 12 -2.85 -10.73 -10.03
CA ALA A 12 -2.48 -11.17 -11.38
C ALA A 12 -1.39 -12.27 -11.36
N PRO A 13 -0.20 -12.05 -10.73
CA PRO A 13 0.79 -13.11 -10.62
C PRO A 13 0.31 -14.27 -9.74
N VAL A 14 -0.42 -14.00 -8.65
CA VAL A 14 -0.93 -15.07 -7.77
C VAL A 14 -1.87 -16.01 -8.52
N ASN A 15 -2.80 -15.48 -9.32
CA ASN A 15 -3.75 -16.30 -10.08
C ASN A 15 -3.07 -17.00 -11.27
N HIS A 16 -2.01 -16.40 -11.84
CA HIS A 16 -1.20 -17.04 -12.87
C HIS A 16 -0.46 -18.28 -12.34
N PHE A 17 0.21 -18.17 -11.19
CA PHE A 17 1.01 -19.27 -10.63
C PHE A 17 0.20 -20.26 -9.78
N LEU A 18 -0.89 -19.82 -9.15
CA LEU A 18 -1.68 -20.63 -8.20
C LEU A 18 -3.19 -20.58 -8.54
N PRO A 19 -3.60 -20.99 -9.76
CA PRO A 19 -4.97 -20.86 -10.22
C PRO A 19 -5.93 -21.61 -9.29
N GLY A 20 -6.96 -20.90 -8.83
CA GLY A 20 -8.00 -21.45 -7.97
C GLY A 20 -7.53 -21.92 -6.59
N LYS A 21 -6.30 -21.56 -6.14
CA LYS A 21 -5.83 -21.86 -4.78
C LYS A 21 -6.15 -20.74 -3.80
N VAL A 22 -6.36 -19.52 -4.30
CA VAL A 22 -6.67 -18.32 -3.51
C VAL A 22 -8.08 -17.87 -3.83
N SER A 23 -8.88 -17.59 -2.80
CA SER A 23 -10.22 -17.02 -2.99
C SER A 23 -10.11 -15.53 -3.32
N LEU A 24 -10.51 -15.15 -4.53
CA LEU A 24 -10.59 -13.76 -4.94
C LEU A 24 -11.54 -12.96 -4.03
N VAL A 25 -12.66 -13.56 -3.62
CA VAL A 25 -13.66 -12.89 -2.79
C VAL A 25 -13.08 -12.51 -1.42
N SER A 26 -12.41 -13.42 -0.73
CA SER A 26 -11.85 -13.10 0.60
C SER A 26 -10.67 -12.14 0.51
N PHE A 27 -9.85 -12.26 -0.53
CA PHE A 27 -8.79 -11.30 -0.83
C PHE A 27 -9.36 -9.88 -1.05
N THR A 28 -10.44 -9.77 -1.83
CA THR A 28 -11.09 -8.48 -2.10
C THR A 28 -11.76 -7.91 -0.86
N LEU A 29 -12.43 -8.74 -0.06
CA LEU A 29 -13.09 -8.29 1.16
C LEU A 29 -12.10 -7.75 2.20
N ILE A 30 -10.96 -8.41 2.42
CA ILE A 30 -9.97 -7.91 3.39
C ILE A 30 -9.38 -6.57 2.93
N ASN A 31 -9.07 -6.42 1.64
CA ASN A 31 -8.56 -5.16 1.09
C ASN A 31 -9.60 -4.03 1.19
N LEU A 32 -10.87 -4.31 0.85
CA LEU A 32 -11.97 -3.35 1.02
C LEU A 32 -12.17 -2.94 2.48
N TRP A 33 -12.02 -3.89 3.42
CA TRP A 33 -12.15 -3.59 4.84
C TRP A 33 -11.01 -2.67 5.31
N MET A 34 -9.76 -2.99 4.96
CA MET A 34 -8.60 -2.18 5.32
C MET A 34 -8.68 -0.77 4.73
N ASP A 35 -9.07 -0.65 3.46
CA ASP A 35 -9.28 0.63 2.78
C ASP A 35 -10.60 1.33 3.15
N GLY A 36 -11.44 0.72 4.00
CA GLY A 36 -12.80 1.19 4.28
C GLY A 36 -12.85 2.66 4.71
N ASN A 37 -11.94 3.09 5.58
CA ASN A 37 -11.85 4.50 6.00
C ASN A 37 -11.40 5.43 4.86
N ALA A 38 -10.54 4.95 3.96
CA ALA A 38 -10.13 5.72 2.80
C ALA A 38 -11.30 5.88 1.82
N ILE A 39 -12.03 4.79 1.55
CA ILE A 39 -13.22 4.75 0.70
C ILE A 39 -14.32 5.66 1.26
N LEU A 40 -14.60 5.59 2.57
CA LEU A 40 -15.60 6.42 3.22
C LEU A 40 -15.26 7.92 3.10
N TYR A 41 -14.00 8.28 3.30
CA TYR A 41 -13.58 9.68 3.15
C TYR A 41 -13.65 10.17 1.71
N TYR A 42 -13.00 9.47 0.77
CA TYR A 42 -12.91 9.94 -0.62
C TYR A 42 -14.22 9.77 -1.38
N GLY A 43 -15.02 8.75 -1.03
CA GLY A 43 -16.30 8.46 -1.68
C GLY A 43 -17.48 9.23 -1.09
N PHE A 44 -17.48 9.53 0.21
CA PHE A 44 -18.65 10.10 0.90
C PHE A 44 -18.35 11.38 1.68
N GLY A 45 -17.11 11.88 1.67
CA GLY A 45 -16.75 13.15 2.31
C GLY A 45 -16.83 13.15 3.84
N LEU A 46 -16.89 11.98 4.48
CA LEU A 46 -16.95 11.87 5.95
C LEU A 46 -15.64 12.37 6.58
N SER A 47 -15.73 13.26 7.57
CA SER A 47 -14.56 13.84 8.24
C SER A 47 -13.72 12.78 8.95
N ARG A 48 -12.39 12.91 8.84
CA ARG A 48 -11.42 11.93 9.35
C ARG A 48 -10.95 12.29 10.76
N PRO A 49 -11.20 11.45 11.77
CA PRO A 49 -10.21 11.27 12.83
C PRO A 49 -8.99 10.57 12.20
N GLU A 50 -7.80 11.17 12.33
CA GLU A 50 -6.48 10.75 11.83
C GLU A 50 -6.40 9.40 11.08
N LEU A 51 -6.25 9.47 9.75
CA LEU A 51 -6.07 8.34 8.81
C LEU A 51 -5.05 7.29 9.16
N HIS A 52 -4.01 7.67 9.91
CA HIS A 52 -2.80 6.90 10.06
C HIS A 52 -2.46 6.75 11.53
N GLY A 53 -3.47 6.49 12.35
CA GLY A 53 -3.23 5.96 13.68
C GLY A 53 -2.29 4.75 13.55
N PRO A 54 -1.13 4.70 14.26
CA PRO A 54 -0.13 3.63 14.13
C PRO A 54 -0.71 2.21 14.33
N ILE A 55 -1.88 2.13 14.95
CA ILE A 55 -2.55 0.91 15.34
C ILE A 55 -3.28 0.28 14.13
N THR A 56 -3.98 1.06 13.30
CA THR A 56 -4.87 0.51 12.26
C THR A 56 -4.13 0.03 11.01
N HIS A 57 -2.91 0.52 10.76
CA HIS A 57 -2.06 0.11 9.65
C HIS A 57 -0.80 -0.63 10.12
N SER A 58 -0.88 -1.30 11.26
CA SER A 58 0.17 -2.21 11.72
C SER A 58 0.01 -3.60 11.09
N LEU A 59 1.12 -4.30 10.88
CA LEU A 59 1.09 -5.71 10.45
C LEU A 59 0.27 -6.57 11.43
N LEU A 60 0.33 -6.25 12.73
CA LEU A 60 -0.45 -6.96 13.75
C LEU A 60 -1.95 -6.75 13.52
N ALA A 61 -2.39 -5.51 13.29
CA ALA A 61 -3.80 -5.22 13.03
C ALA A 61 -4.29 -5.90 11.75
N SER A 62 -3.49 -5.93 10.67
CA SER A 62 -3.88 -6.65 9.46
C SER A 62 -3.99 -8.15 9.67
N LEU A 63 -3.10 -8.76 10.46
CA LEU A 63 -3.19 -10.17 10.82
C LEU A 63 -4.42 -10.48 11.68
N ILE A 64 -4.79 -9.58 12.61
CA ILE A 64 -6.01 -9.72 13.41
C ILE A 64 -7.24 -9.64 12.50
N LEU A 65 -7.33 -8.64 11.62
CA LEU A 65 -8.44 -8.50 10.68
C LEU A 65 -8.53 -9.70 9.71
N ALA A 66 -7.38 -10.14 9.18
CA ALA A 66 -7.29 -11.34 8.36
C ALA A 66 -7.73 -12.59 9.11
N SER A 67 -7.39 -12.73 10.40
CA SER A 67 -7.83 -13.83 11.25
C SER A 67 -9.35 -13.82 11.46
N ILE A 68 -9.94 -12.64 11.71
CA ILE A 68 -11.40 -12.48 11.84
C ILE A 68 -12.08 -12.88 10.53
N LEU A 69 -11.62 -12.37 9.39
CA LEU A 69 -12.21 -12.71 8.10
C LEU A 69 -12.00 -14.20 7.75
N ALA A 70 -10.83 -14.75 8.05
CA ALA A 70 -10.52 -16.17 7.86
C ALA A 70 -11.43 -17.06 8.71
N ALA A 71 -11.74 -16.66 9.94
CA ALA A 71 -12.63 -17.39 10.85
C ALA A 71 -14.05 -17.50 10.28
N ILE A 72 -14.57 -16.48 9.57
CA ILE A 72 -15.89 -16.52 8.93
C ILE A 72 -15.97 -17.64 7.87
N GLY A 73 -14.88 -17.87 7.13
CA GLY A 73 -14.81 -18.87 6.07
C GLY A 73 -13.88 -20.05 6.36
N PHE A 74 -13.66 -20.40 7.63
CA PHE A 74 -12.60 -21.32 8.07
C PHE A 74 -12.62 -22.70 7.40
N ARG A 75 -13.79 -23.16 6.94
CA ARG A 75 -13.94 -24.44 6.22
C ARG A 75 -13.28 -24.45 4.84
N SER A 76 -13.04 -23.29 4.23
CA SER A 76 -12.42 -23.16 2.91
C SER A 76 -10.97 -22.73 3.03
N ARG A 77 -10.03 -23.64 2.72
CA ARG A 77 -8.59 -23.30 2.70
C ARG A 77 -8.29 -22.12 1.76
N LYS A 78 -8.97 -22.07 0.61
CA LYS A 78 -8.82 -20.98 -0.37
C LYS A 78 -9.23 -19.63 0.21
N TRP A 79 -10.29 -19.63 1.03
CA TRP A 79 -10.78 -18.44 1.73
C TRP A 79 -9.76 -17.93 2.74
N VAL A 80 -9.28 -18.81 3.61
CA VAL A 80 -8.28 -18.51 4.64
C VAL A 80 -7.02 -17.95 3.98
N ILE A 81 -6.50 -18.62 2.94
CA ILE A 81 -5.32 -18.15 2.19
C ILE A 81 -5.60 -16.78 1.56
N GLY A 82 -6.76 -16.56 0.94
CA GLY A 82 -7.11 -15.26 0.35
C GLY A 82 -7.17 -14.12 1.37
N ALA A 83 -7.70 -14.37 2.57
CA ALA A 83 -7.76 -13.38 3.63
C ALA A 83 -6.36 -12.98 4.13
N TYR A 84 -5.50 -13.97 4.42
CA TYR A 84 -4.13 -13.70 4.87
C TYR A 84 -3.26 -13.08 3.78
N LEU A 85 -3.33 -13.61 2.56
CA LEU A 85 -2.57 -13.07 1.43
C LEU A 85 -2.98 -11.63 1.15
N GLY A 86 -4.28 -11.33 1.15
CA GLY A 86 -4.78 -9.97 0.98
C GLY A 86 -4.28 -9.04 2.08
N GLY A 87 -4.46 -9.38 3.36
CA GLY A 87 -4.05 -8.52 4.47
C GLY A 87 -2.53 -8.30 4.55
N VAL A 88 -1.72 -9.32 4.29
CA VAL A 88 -0.25 -9.19 4.29
C VAL A 88 0.24 -8.37 3.11
N THR A 89 -0.24 -8.65 1.91
CA THR A 89 0.20 -7.93 0.70
C THR A 89 -0.27 -6.47 0.72
N HIS A 90 -1.43 -6.19 1.29
CA HIS A 90 -1.94 -4.84 1.50
C HIS A 90 -0.98 -3.99 2.33
N VAL A 91 -0.66 -4.44 3.56
CA VAL A 91 0.28 -3.73 4.44
C VAL A 91 1.67 -3.65 3.83
N PHE A 92 2.14 -4.70 3.17
CA PHE A 92 3.48 -4.70 2.58
C PHE A 92 3.61 -3.65 1.48
N LEU A 93 2.61 -3.53 0.59
CA LEU A 93 2.57 -2.49 -0.43
C LEU A 93 2.41 -1.10 0.19
N ASP A 94 1.59 -0.98 1.23
CA ASP A 94 1.46 0.28 1.96
C ASP A 94 2.79 0.71 2.58
N MET A 95 3.58 -0.20 3.15
CA MET A 95 4.92 0.10 3.66
C MET A 95 5.93 0.52 2.57
N LEU A 96 5.71 0.11 1.32
CA LEU A 96 6.57 0.51 0.19
C LEU A 96 6.26 1.91 -0.32
N VAL A 97 4.99 2.31 -0.27
CA VAL A 97 4.52 3.59 -0.84
C VAL A 97 4.33 4.69 0.19
N HIS A 98 4.11 4.34 1.47
CA HIS A 98 3.87 5.26 2.57
C HIS A 98 5.10 5.35 3.47
N SER A 99 5.74 6.52 3.47
CA SER A 99 6.95 6.81 4.25
C SER A 99 6.78 6.75 5.76
N GLU A 100 5.54 6.97 6.20
CA GLU A 100 5.09 6.96 7.58
C GLU A 100 4.96 5.55 8.16
N MET A 101 4.89 4.51 7.31
CA MET A 101 4.79 3.12 7.73
C MET A 101 6.19 2.47 7.81
N GLN A 102 6.94 2.83 8.85
CA GLN A 102 8.22 2.16 9.17
C GLN A 102 7.94 0.73 9.70
N PRO A 103 8.72 -0.29 9.29
CA PRO A 103 10.18 -0.24 9.21
C PRO A 103 10.81 -0.22 7.80
N MET A 104 10.08 -0.59 6.75
CA MET A 104 10.66 -0.86 5.41
C MET A 104 11.04 0.41 4.61
N PHE A 105 10.44 1.56 4.90
CA PHE A 105 10.76 2.80 4.19
C PHE A 105 12.26 3.15 4.22
N ARG A 106 12.95 2.85 5.33
CA ARG A 106 14.41 3.06 5.44
C ARG A 106 15.22 2.20 4.47
N LEU A 107 14.70 1.02 4.09
CA LEU A 107 15.38 0.14 3.14
C LEU A 107 15.30 0.71 1.71
N PHE A 108 14.14 1.24 1.32
CA PHE A 108 13.93 1.79 -0.02
C PHE A 108 14.75 3.07 -0.25
N VAL A 109 14.77 3.99 0.72
CA VAL A 109 15.62 5.20 0.67
C VAL A 109 17.09 4.83 0.52
N ARG A 110 17.56 3.83 1.26
CA ARG A 110 18.96 3.39 1.22
C ARG A 110 19.35 2.76 -0.12
N ILE A 111 18.43 2.10 -0.82
CA ILE A 111 18.69 1.58 -2.17
C ILE A 111 18.81 2.73 -3.16
N ASN A 112 17.92 3.73 -3.06
CA ASN A 112 17.94 4.89 -3.95
C ASN A 112 19.21 5.73 -3.78
N ASP A 113 19.64 5.96 -2.53
CA ASP A 113 20.90 6.68 -2.25
C ASP A 113 22.14 5.99 -2.82
N ARG A 114 22.15 4.65 -2.90
CA ARG A 114 23.25 3.91 -3.56
C ARG A 114 23.22 4.06 -5.08
N PHE A 115 22.04 4.18 -5.67
CA PHE A 115 21.90 4.36 -7.11
C PHE A 115 22.39 5.75 -7.56
N ASP A 116 22.07 6.78 -6.79
CA ASP A 116 22.55 8.14 -7.04
C ASP A 116 24.09 8.26 -6.90
N TRP A 117 24.68 7.53 -5.95
CA TRP A 117 26.15 7.48 -5.81
C TRP A 117 26.82 6.82 -7.01
N ALA A 118 26.23 5.76 -7.55
CA ALA A 118 26.76 5.06 -8.72
C ALA A 118 26.72 5.91 -10.00
N ASN A 119 25.81 6.90 -10.08
CA ASN A 119 25.65 7.77 -11.25
C ASN A 119 26.51 9.05 -11.21
N GLY A 120 27.37 9.23 -10.21
CA GLY A 120 28.36 10.31 -10.18
C GLY A 120 27.83 11.72 -9.87
N GLU A 121 26.57 11.87 -9.46
CA GLU A 121 25.97 13.16 -9.10
C GLU A 121 26.30 13.61 -7.65
N VAL A 122 27.58 13.56 -7.26
CA VAL A 122 28.02 13.88 -5.88
C VAL A 122 28.23 15.40 -5.65
N GLY A 123 27.74 16.26 -6.55
CA GLY A 123 28.15 17.66 -6.56
C GLY A 123 27.37 18.65 -5.69
N ASN A 124 26.08 18.42 -5.38
CA ASN A 124 25.24 19.51 -4.83
C ASN A 124 23.96 19.03 -4.13
N ARG A 125 24.06 18.20 -3.07
CA ARG A 125 22.87 17.91 -2.25
C ARG A 125 22.64 19.05 -1.24
N PRO A 126 21.50 19.77 -1.30
CA PRO A 126 21.14 20.71 -0.25
C PRO A 126 20.93 19.97 1.08
N SER A 127 21.38 20.59 2.18
CA SER A 127 21.24 20.06 3.55
C SER A 127 19.79 19.62 3.85
N PRO A 128 19.59 18.48 4.56
CA PRO A 128 18.27 17.86 4.80
C PRO A 128 17.30 18.68 5.65
N ALA A 129 17.66 19.88 6.09
CA ALA A 129 16.81 20.73 6.93
C ALA A 129 15.61 21.39 6.19
N LYS A 130 15.43 21.17 4.87
CA LYS A 130 14.34 21.80 4.09
C LYS A 130 13.58 20.84 3.18
N ALA A 131 13.52 19.53 3.48
CA ALA A 131 12.72 18.57 2.71
C ALA A 131 11.22 18.57 3.10
N GLY A 132 10.66 19.75 3.39
CA GLY A 132 9.22 19.95 3.58
C GLY A 132 8.57 20.25 2.24
N GLY A 133 8.05 19.22 1.57
CA GLY A 133 7.25 19.36 0.35
C GLY A 133 7.95 18.89 -0.91
N ILE A 134 7.85 17.59 -1.20
CA ILE A 134 8.03 17.07 -2.55
C ILE A 134 6.81 17.54 -3.37
N LEU A 135 6.92 18.75 -3.91
CA LEU A 135 6.01 19.27 -4.92
C LEU A 135 6.45 18.66 -6.26
N TRP A 136 5.72 17.66 -6.74
CA TRP A 136 5.87 17.14 -8.11
C TRP A 136 5.52 18.25 -9.11
N ARG A 137 6.52 19.06 -9.48
CA ARG A 137 6.37 20.10 -10.49
C ARG A 137 6.49 19.42 -11.86
N PHE A 138 5.37 18.92 -12.38
CA PHE A 138 5.25 18.55 -13.80
C PHE A 138 5.43 19.81 -14.65
N LYS A 139 6.67 20.07 -15.07
CA LYS A 139 6.97 21.08 -16.07
C LYS A 139 6.61 20.49 -17.43
N GLY A 140 5.54 21.04 -18.03
CA GLY A 140 5.41 21.11 -19.48
C GLY A 140 4.63 19.99 -20.16
N LEU A 141 3.31 20.01 -20.04
CA LEU A 141 2.44 19.61 -21.13
C LEU A 141 1.54 20.81 -21.45
N LYS A 142 1.93 21.61 -22.45
CA LYS A 142 1.01 22.58 -23.07
C LYS A 142 0.08 21.76 -23.97
N ILE A 143 -1.13 21.50 -23.49
CA ILE A 143 -2.21 21.04 -24.36
C ILE A 143 -2.70 22.30 -25.06
N GLY A 144 -2.53 22.33 -26.39
CA GLY A 144 -2.96 23.43 -27.24
C GLY A 144 -4.48 23.53 -27.28
N ASP A 145 -4.95 24.76 -27.41
CA ASP A 145 -6.36 25.14 -27.54
C ASP A 145 -7.00 24.51 -28.78
N VAL A 146 -8.18 23.92 -28.60
CA VAL A 146 -9.16 23.60 -29.65
C VAL A 146 -10.47 24.26 -29.24
#